data_AF-A0AAI9YBZ9-F1
#
_entry.id   AF-A0AAI9YBZ9-F1
#
_cell.length_a   1.000
_cell.length_b   1.000
_cell.length_c   1.000
_cell.angle_alpha   90.00
_cell.angle_beta   90.00
_cell.angle_gamma   90.00
#
_symmetry.space_group_name_H-M   'P 1'
#
loop_
_entity.id
_entity.type
_entity.pdbx_description
1 polymer ?
#
loop_
_entity_poly.entity_id
_entity_poly.type
_entity_poly.pdbx_seq_one_letter_code
_entity_poly.pdbx_strand_id
1 'polypeptide(L)'
;MSAQLAEALYRSGFDRVNSTMNGCTPLDTMRLVGNTMKASIDDLAESVAWFQQHGVDIEHPIPVFSYGSNDRIIPSTSAYTTLHRLAAGFGHAAKDFSSWERTDSRRSSTISLLSAILLSSSRDNCKCYCSTGGCSPATLFAKPWRKYTYSTSVEALRAVSMMKSMWDILLDIVTLSHQEHRQALSDFVRVTTFDDLGMSHSCCEHKFDHFLRSIDVKTIYDPIWMTAPNEVMEIQEEDQHLAITLDQFMEDLDAKLNEPDLGLRNFWLYWCKRVDEVGEFKEEIGCEDIRAIREIGVNLE
;
A
#
# COMPACT_ATOMS: atom_id res chain seq x y z
N MET A 1 3.09 -17.74 -8.36
CA MET A 1 2.77 -19.19 -8.48
C MET A 1 1.27 -19.27 -8.66
N SER A 2 0.74 -20.03 -9.62
CA SER A 2 -0.73 -20.16 -9.76
C SER A 2 -1.26 -21.25 -8.81
N ALA A 3 -2.54 -21.17 -8.43
CA ALA A 3 -3.21 -22.19 -7.64
C ALA A 3 -3.10 -23.60 -8.26
N GLN A 4 -3.18 -23.71 -9.59
CA GLN A 4 -3.01 -24.98 -10.31
C GLN A 4 -1.60 -25.58 -10.12
N LEU A 5 -0.56 -24.75 -10.17
CA LEU A 5 0.81 -25.20 -9.93
C LEU A 5 1.01 -25.59 -8.47
N ALA A 6 0.45 -24.81 -7.54
CA ALA A 6 0.50 -25.11 -6.12
C ALA A 6 -0.16 -26.46 -5.78
N GLU A 7 -1.35 -26.71 -6.35
CA GLU A 7 -2.05 -28.00 -6.25
C GLU A 7 -1.23 -29.17 -6.81
N ALA A 8 -0.60 -28.99 -7.97
CA ALA A 8 0.25 -30.04 -8.57
C ALA A 8 1.47 -30.37 -7.70
N LEU A 9 2.10 -29.36 -7.10
CA LEU A 9 3.20 -29.54 -6.15
C LEU A 9 2.71 -30.25 -4.88
N TYR A 10 1.59 -29.82 -4.32
CA TYR A 10 0.99 -30.43 -3.13
C TYR A 10 0.72 -31.93 -3.34
N ARG A 11 0.07 -32.30 -4.45
CA ARG A 11 -0.18 -33.70 -4.83
C ARG A 11 1.09 -34.52 -5.08
N SER A 12 2.20 -33.84 -5.40
CA SER A 12 3.51 -34.46 -5.59
C SER A 12 4.29 -34.65 -4.27
N GLY A 13 3.67 -34.34 -3.12
CA GLY A 13 4.26 -34.50 -1.79
C GLY A 13 4.91 -33.23 -1.23
N PHE A 14 4.78 -32.08 -1.89
CA PHE A 14 5.20 -30.79 -1.35
C PHE A 14 4.07 -30.18 -0.49
N ASP A 15 3.68 -30.88 0.57
CA ASP A 15 2.51 -30.58 1.41
C ASP A 15 2.77 -29.60 2.56
N ARG A 16 4.04 -29.27 2.81
CA ARG A 16 4.47 -28.37 3.90
C ARG A 16 4.30 -26.90 3.56
N VAL A 17 3.09 -26.48 3.21
CA VAL A 17 2.79 -25.12 2.74
C VAL A 17 3.01 -24.03 3.79
N ASN A 18 3.00 -24.38 5.08
CA ASN A 18 3.28 -23.46 6.19
C ASN A 18 4.72 -23.60 6.75
N SER A 19 5.57 -24.41 6.10
CA SER A 19 6.97 -24.52 6.54
C SER A 19 7.77 -23.30 6.13
N THR A 20 8.59 -22.81 7.05
CA THR A 20 9.41 -21.62 6.79
C THR A 20 10.79 -22.01 6.27
N MET A 21 11.24 -21.36 5.21
CA MET A 21 12.63 -21.35 4.77
C MET A 21 13.17 -19.94 4.93
N ASN A 22 14.22 -19.77 5.76
CA ASN A 22 14.75 -18.45 6.14
C ASN A 22 13.70 -17.50 6.75
N GLY A 23 12.70 -18.06 7.46
CA GLY A 23 11.61 -17.29 8.07
C GLY A 23 10.44 -16.96 7.14
N CYS A 24 10.51 -17.32 5.85
CA CYS A 24 9.43 -17.11 4.89
C CYS A 24 8.68 -18.42 4.59
N THR A 25 7.35 -18.36 4.53
CA THR A 25 6.50 -19.42 3.96
C THR A 25 6.55 -19.38 2.41
N PRO A 26 6.15 -20.46 1.72
CA PRO A 26 5.90 -20.44 0.28
C PRO A 26 5.05 -19.25 -0.20
N LEU A 27 4.00 -18.87 0.54
CA LEU A 27 3.15 -17.73 0.20
C LEU A 27 3.93 -16.41 0.24
N ASP A 28 4.83 -16.24 1.21
CA ASP A 28 5.72 -15.07 1.30
C ASP A 28 6.68 -14.98 0.12
N THR A 29 7.10 -16.10 -0.44
CA THR A 29 7.98 -16.13 -1.61
C THR A 29 7.24 -16.01 -2.93
N MET A 30 5.90 -15.97 -2.90
CA MET A 30 5.11 -15.83 -4.10
C MET A 30 5.36 -14.44 -4.69
N ARG A 31 5.80 -14.41 -5.95
CA ARG A 31 5.82 -13.18 -6.74
C ARG A 31 4.39 -12.70 -6.92
N LEU A 32 4.01 -11.68 -6.14
CA LEU A 32 2.68 -11.07 -6.18
C LEU A 32 2.51 -10.18 -7.41
N VAL A 33 3.63 -9.64 -7.93
CA VAL A 33 3.67 -8.81 -9.13
C VAL A 33 4.86 -9.28 -9.96
N GLY A 34 4.62 -9.68 -11.20
CA GLY A 34 5.67 -10.12 -12.12
C GLY A 34 5.49 -9.48 -13.49
N ASN A 35 6.60 -9.23 -14.18
CA ASN A 35 6.64 -8.69 -15.56
C ASN A 35 5.94 -9.55 -16.62
N THR A 36 5.43 -10.73 -16.26
CA THR A 36 4.48 -11.44 -17.12
C THR A 36 3.16 -10.70 -17.04
N MET A 37 2.85 -9.90 -18.06
CA MET A 37 1.62 -9.13 -18.30
C MET A 37 0.31 -9.96 -18.30
N LYS A 38 0.18 -11.01 -17.49
CA LYS A 38 -0.88 -12.03 -17.57
C LYS A 38 -1.43 -12.53 -16.24
N ALA A 39 -0.77 -12.31 -15.11
CA ALA A 39 -1.36 -12.72 -13.83
C ALA A 39 -2.40 -11.66 -13.45
N SER A 40 -3.67 -11.99 -13.60
CA SER A 40 -4.78 -11.15 -13.16
C SER A 40 -4.84 -11.11 -11.64
N ILE A 41 -5.55 -10.12 -11.08
CA ILE A 41 -5.80 -10.11 -9.65
C ILE A 41 -6.56 -11.35 -9.19
N ASP A 42 -7.45 -11.89 -10.01
CA ASP A 42 -8.18 -13.11 -9.68
C ASP A 42 -7.24 -14.32 -9.58
N ASP A 43 -6.20 -14.41 -10.42
CA ASP A 43 -5.18 -15.45 -10.29
C ASP A 43 -4.39 -15.32 -8.97
N LEU A 44 -4.11 -14.08 -8.55
CA LEU A 44 -3.47 -13.81 -7.26
C LEU A 44 -4.39 -14.22 -6.11
N ALA A 45 -5.66 -13.83 -6.16
CA ALA A 45 -6.66 -14.16 -5.14
C ALA A 45 -6.91 -15.66 -5.04
N GLU A 46 -7.02 -16.37 -6.17
CA GLU A 46 -7.15 -17.84 -6.22
C GLU A 46 -5.94 -18.51 -5.57
N SER A 47 -4.73 -18.00 -5.82
CA SER A 47 -3.51 -18.56 -5.25
C SER A 47 -3.44 -18.35 -3.74
N VAL A 48 -3.75 -17.15 -3.25
CA VAL A 48 -3.82 -16.85 -1.80
C VAL A 48 -4.87 -17.71 -1.12
N ALA A 49 -6.08 -17.79 -1.69
CA ALA A 49 -7.17 -18.61 -1.15
C ALA A 49 -6.79 -20.09 -1.09
N TRP A 50 -6.09 -20.61 -2.10
CA TRP A 50 -5.56 -21.98 -2.09
C TRP A 50 -4.60 -22.19 -0.92
N PHE A 51 -3.65 -21.29 -0.70
CA PHE A 51 -2.70 -21.41 0.43
C PHE A 51 -3.41 -21.36 1.78
N GLN A 52 -4.39 -20.47 1.97
CA GLN A 52 -5.17 -20.40 3.20
C GLN A 52 -5.96 -21.69 3.47
N GLN A 53 -6.59 -22.27 2.43
CA GLN A 53 -7.32 -23.54 2.54
C GLN A 53 -6.41 -24.71 2.94
N HIS A 54 -5.12 -24.63 2.65
CA HIS A 54 -4.12 -25.63 3.02
C HIS A 54 -3.38 -25.28 4.33
N GLY A 55 -3.86 -24.30 5.09
CA GLY A 55 -3.38 -24.02 6.45
C GLY A 55 -2.16 -23.10 6.53
N VAL A 56 -1.89 -22.31 5.48
CA VAL A 56 -0.92 -21.21 5.60
C VAL A 56 -1.46 -20.13 6.54
N ASP A 57 -0.63 -19.72 7.48
CA ASP A 57 -0.90 -18.60 8.36
C ASP A 57 -0.56 -17.29 7.64
N ILE A 58 -1.56 -16.50 7.28
CA ILE A 58 -1.34 -15.19 6.64
C ILE A 58 -0.91 -14.11 7.65
N GLU A 59 -1.00 -14.36 8.94
CA GLU A 59 -0.46 -13.46 9.97
C GLU A 59 0.99 -13.79 10.32
N HIS A 60 1.58 -14.78 9.65
CA HIS A 60 2.95 -15.21 9.85
C HIS A 60 3.94 -14.03 9.70
N PRO A 61 4.84 -13.80 10.68
CA PRO A 61 5.85 -12.75 10.58
C PRO A 61 6.87 -13.01 9.47
N ILE A 62 7.16 -11.98 8.67
CA ILE A 62 8.13 -12.07 7.58
C ILE A 62 9.44 -11.34 7.91
N PRO A 63 10.60 -11.85 7.43
CA PRO A 63 11.89 -11.20 7.62
C PRO A 63 11.95 -9.78 7.06
N VAL A 64 12.69 -8.91 7.75
CA VAL A 64 12.83 -7.49 7.42
C VAL A 64 14.29 -7.13 7.23
N PHE A 65 14.55 -6.23 6.29
CA PHE A 65 15.89 -5.77 5.92
C PHE A 65 15.97 -4.25 6.13
N SER A 66 17.08 -3.78 6.72
CA SER A 66 17.35 -2.34 6.90
C SER A 66 18.32 -1.85 5.85
N TYR A 67 18.06 -0.69 5.26
CA TYR A 67 19.06 0.01 4.46
C TYR A 67 20.31 0.33 5.30
N GLY A 68 21.49 0.33 4.69
CA GLY A 68 22.74 0.87 5.26
C GLY A 68 23.50 0.01 6.29
N SER A 69 22.87 -1.00 6.89
CA SER A 69 23.62 -2.02 7.65
C SER A 69 24.25 -3.04 6.68
N ASN A 70 25.32 -3.73 7.04
CA ASN A 70 26.01 -4.77 6.24
C ASN A 70 25.11 -5.99 5.88
N ASP A 71 23.96 -5.76 5.25
CA ASP A 71 22.98 -6.74 4.78
C ASP A 71 22.60 -7.78 5.83
N ARG A 72 22.60 -7.41 7.10
CA ARG A 72 22.20 -8.33 8.16
C ARG A 72 20.68 -8.41 8.15
N ILE A 73 20.17 -9.63 7.91
CA ILE A 73 18.78 -9.98 8.18
C ILE A 73 18.53 -9.65 9.64
N ILE A 74 17.64 -8.70 9.91
CA ILE A 74 17.18 -8.44 11.26
C ILE A 74 16.13 -9.53 11.52
N PRO A 75 16.34 -10.44 12.50
CA PRO A 75 15.34 -11.44 12.84
C PRO A 75 14.01 -10.73 13.09
N SER A 76 12.99 -11.13 12.35
CA SER A 76 11.71 -10.42 12.26
C SER A 76 11.15 -10.11 13.64
N THR A 77 10.87 -8.83 13.89
CA THR A 77 9.90 -8.44 14.92
C THR A 77 8.51 -8.82 14.40
N SER A 78 7.62 -9.32 15.26
CA SER A 78 6.24 -9.79 14.95
C SER A 78 5.30 -8.78 14.28
N ALA A 79 5.80 -7.64 13.81
CA ALA A 79 5.03 -6.52 13.30
C ALA A 79 4.71 -6.63 11.81
N TYR A 80 5.61 -7.22 11.02
CA TYR A 80 5.46 -7.33 9.57
C TYR A 80 5.01 -8.73 9.23
N THR A 81 3.84 -8.86 8.62
CA THR A 81 3.22 -10.16 8.37
C THR A 81 2.97 -10.40 6.89
N THR A 82 2.73 -11.65 6.51
CA THR A 82 2.29 -12.03 5.16
C THR A 82 1.08 -11.20 4.72
N LEU A 83 0.14 -10.92 5.63
CA LEU A 83 -1.07 -10.13 5.39
C LEU A 83 -0.75 -8.71 4.89
N HIS A 84 0.19 -8.02 5.53
CA HIS A 84 0.66 -6.69 5.10
C HIS A 84 1.27 -6.74 3.69
N ARG A 85 2.07 -7.78 3.41
CA ARG A 85 2.68 -8.00 2.10
C ARG A 85 1.63 -8.29 1.02
N LEU A 86 0.63 -9.11 1.33
CA LEU A 86 -0.48 -9.40 0.42
C LEU A 86 -1.26 -8.13 0.09
N ALA A 87 -1.56 -7.30 1.09
CA ALA A 87 -2.24 -6.02 0.88
C ALA A 87 -1.47 -5.11 -0.08
N ALA A 88 -0.16 -4.96 0.14
CA ALA A 88 0.71 -4.21 -0.78
C ALA A 88 0.73 -4.81 -2.19
N GLY A 89 0.82 -6.14 -2.31
CA GLY A 89 0.81 -6.84 -3.60
C GLY A 89 -0.49 -6.63 -4.38
N PHE A 90 -1.64 -6.70 -3.70
CA PHE A 90 -2.94 -6.39 -4.29
C PHE A 90 -3.04 -4.92 -4.72
N GLY A 91 -2.48 -4.01 -3.92
CA GLY A 91 -2.36 -2.60 -4.27
C GLY A 91 -1.55 -2.37 -5.55
N HIS A 92 -0.44 -3.10 -5.73
CA HIS A 92 0.35 -3.02 -6.95
C HIS A 92 -0.35 -3.65 -8.17
N ALA A 93 -1.17 -4.69 -7.96
CA ALA A 93 -2.01 -5.27 -9.00
C ALA A 93 -3.20 -4.37 -9.39
N ALA A 94 -3.40 -3.25 -8.69
CA ALA A 94 -4.61 -2.45 -8.83
C ALA A 94 -4.83 -1.81 -10.20
N LYS A 95 -3.76 -1.65 -10.99
CA LYS A 95 -3.87 -1.20 -12.40
C LYS A 95 -4.83 -2.08 -13.22
N ASP A 96 -4.92 -3.37 -12.89
CA ASP A 96 -5.75 -4.34 -13.60
C ASP A 96 -7.24 -4.23 -13.19
N PHE A 97 -7.56 -3.52 -12.09
CA PHE A 97 -8.94 -3.29 -11.65
C PHE A 97 -9.75 -2.43 -12.61
N SER A 98 -9.09 -1.54 -13.36
CA SER A 98 -9.77 -0.71 -14.34
C SER A 98 -10.45 -1.54 -15.44
N SER A 99 -9.95 -2.76 -15.69
CA SER A 99 -10.55 -3.75 -16.59
C SER A 99 -11.46 -4.77 -15.90
N TRP A 100 -11.63 -4.68 -14.57
CA TRP A 100 -12.39 -5.63 -13.78
C TRP A 100 -13.88 -5.32 -13.82
N GLU A 101 -14.59 -5.93 -14.77
CA GLU A 101 -16.02 -5.74 -14.95
C GLU A 101 -16.82 -6.17 -13.71
N ARG A 102 -17.87 -5.42 -13.37
CA ARG A 102 -18.73 -5.67 -12.20
C ARG A 102 -19.47 -7.00 -12.23
N THR A 103 -19.61 -7.61 -13.41
CA THR A 103 -20.37 -8.85 -13.62
C THR A 103 -19.52 -10.12 -13.55
N ASP A 104 -18.23 -10.02 -13.27
CA ASP A 104 -17.39 -11.21 -13.15
C ASP A 104 -17.77 -12.04 -11.92
N SER A 105 -18.15 -13.29 -12.14
CA SER A 105 -18.42 -14.28 -11.09
C SER A 105 -17.28 -14.45 -10.08
N ARG A 106 -16.02 -14.24 -10.50
CA ARG A 106 -14.83 -14.36 -9.65
C ARG A 106 -14.71 -13.22 -8.65
N ARG A 107 -15.32 -12.06 -8.97
CA ARG A 107 -15.27 -10.84 -8.17
C ARG A 107 -15.69 -11.06 -6.74
N SER A 108 -16.75 -11.83 -6.51
CA SER A 108 -17.29 -12.04 -5.14
C SER A 108 -16.26 -12.72 -4.22
N SER A 109 -15.57 -13.75 -4.71
CA SER A 109 -14.51 -14.45 -3.98
C SER A 109 -13.30 -13.56 -3.72
N THR A 110 -12.85 -12.80 -4.73
CA THR A 110 -11.73 -11.85 -4.59
C THR A 110 -12.06 -10.72 -3.61
N ILE A 111 -13.26 -10.16 -3.67
CA ILE A 111 -13.73 -9.14 -2.71
C ILE A 111 -13.83 -9.71 -1.29
N SER A 112 -14.25 -10.95 -1.12
CA SER A 112 -14.31 -11.60 0.19
C SER A 112 -12.91 -11.76 0.80
N LEU A 113 -11.92 -12.18 -0.01
CA LEU A 113 -10.54 -12.27 0.41
C LEU A 113 -9.95 -10.89 0.74
N LEU A 114 -10.13 -9.90 -0.14
CA LEU A 114 -9.67 -8.53 0.09
C LEU A 114 -10.33 -7.93 1.33
N SER A 115 -11.60 -8.23 1.59
CA SER A 115 -12.28 -7.82 2.81
C SER A 115 -11.57 -8.35 4.06
N ALA A 116 -11.25 -9.65 4.10
CA ALA A 116 -10.51 -10.24 5.22
C ALA A 116 -9.12 -9.62 5.43
N ILE A 117 -8.43 -9.24 4.34
CA ILE A 117 -7.10 -8.62 4.41
C ILE A 117 -7.19 -7.15 4.81
N LEU A 118 -7.97 -6.35 4.07
CA LEU A 118 -8.00 -4.88 4.20
C LEU A 118 -8.73 -4.40 5.44
N LEU A 119 -9.65 -5.21 5.99
CA LEU A 119 -10.38 -4.88 7.22
C LEU A 119 -9.71 -5.44 8.48
N SER A 120 -8.57 -6.13 8.34
CA SER A 120 -7.80 -6.58 9.50
C SER A 120 -7.32 -5.39 10.33
N SER A 121 -7.43 -5.51 11.65
CA SER A 121 -6.93 -4.52 12.60
C SER A 121 -5.41 -4.60 12.81
N SER A 122 -4.72 -5.53 12.13
CA SER A 122 -3.27 -5.65 12.23
C SER A 122 -2.61 -4.35 11.77
N ARG A 123 -1.57 -3.93 12.48
CA ARG A 123 -0.72 -2.81 12.10
C ARG A 123 0.74 -3.24 12.24
N ASP A 124 1.58 -2.69 11.38
CA ASP A 124 3.02 -2.80 11.58
C ASP A 124 3.50 -1.88 12.73
N ASN A 125 4.79 -1.90 13.02
CA ASN A 125 5.38 -1.09 14.10
C ASN A 125 6.01 0.22 13.62
N CYS A 126 5.77 0.63 12.36
CA CYS A 126 6.37 1.85 11.85
C CYS A 126 5.80 3.10 12.55
N LYS A 127 6.51 4.22 12.41
CA LYS A 127 6.13 5.53 13.00
C LYS A 127 5.94 6.61 11.95
N CYS A 128 5.69 6.22 10.70
CA CYS A 128 5.45 7.17 9.63
C CYS A 128 4.10 7.89 9.85
N TYR A 129 4.04 9.19 9.56
CA TYR A 129 2.81 9.98 9.69
C TYR A 129 1.70 9.55 8.72
N CYS A 130 2.01 8.71 7.72
CA CYS A 130 1.05 8.17 6.76
C CYS A 130 -0.04 7.28 7.38
N SER A 131 0.11 6.90 8.65
CA SER A 131 -0.83 6.07 9.39
C SER A 131 -0.81 6.38 10.88
N THR A 132 -1.92 6.17 11.57
CA THR A 132 -1.99 6.30 13.02
C THR A 132 -1.66 4.97 13.68
N GLY A 133 -0.50 4.86 14.33
CA GLY A 133 -0.11 3.66 15.06
C GLY A 133 0.45 2.51 14.21
N GLY A 134 1.01 2.83 13.04
CA GLY A 134 1.60 1.85 12.11
C GLY A 134 0.73 1.59 10.90
N CYS A 135 1.37 1.20 9.79
CA CYS A 135 0.69 0.97 8.52
C CYS A 135 -0.27 -0.20 8.67
N SER A 136 -1.54 0.02 8.35
CA SER A 136 -2.52 -1.05 8.24
C SER A 136 -2.46 -1.69 6.84
N PRO A 137 -3.12 -2.84 6.65
CA PRO A 137 -3.31 -3.43 5.33
C PRO A 137 -3.96 -2.45 4.34
N ALA A 138 -4.95 -1.66 4.77
CA ALA A 138 -5.56 -0.64 3.93
C ALA A 138 -4.55 0.46 3.51
N THR A 139 -3.70 0.90 4.45
CA THR A 139 -2.60 1.83 4.15
C THR A 139 -1.65 1.25 3.08
N LEU A 140 -1.23 0.00 3.24
CA LEU A 140 -0.29 -0.65 2.33
C LEU A 140 -0.90 -0.99 0.98
N PHE A 141 -2.19 -1.29 0.95
CA PHE A 141 -2.94 -1.45 -0.29
C PHE A 141 -2.96 -0.16 -1.09
N ALA A 142 -3.16 0.99 -0.44
CA ALA A 142 -3.16 2.29 -1.11
C ALA A 142 -1.77 2.68 -1.64
N LYS A 143 -0.74 2.56 -0.81
CA LYS A 143 0.63 3.10 -1.03
C LYS A 143 1.22 2.98 -2.45
N PRO A 144 1.02 1.90 -3.22
CA PRO A 144 1.57 1.77 -4.57
C PRO A 144 1.14 2.86 -5.57
N TRP A 145 0.04 3.58 -5.30
CA TRP A 145 -0.58 4.43 -6.33
C TRP A 145 0.33 5.58 -6.80
N ARG A 146 1.21 6.09 -5.93
CA ARG A 146 2.04 7.28 -6.20
C ARG A 146 3.49 6.98 -6.57
N LYS A 147 3.91 5.71 -6.58
CA LYS A 147 5.26 5.31 -7.00
C LYS A 147 5.57 5.69 -8.45
N TYR A 148 4.55 6.10 -9.21
CA TYR A 148 4.67 6.69 -10.53
C TYR A 148 4.77 8.21 -10.39
N THR A 149 5.99 8.73 -10.24
CA THR A 149 6.25 10.17 -10.44
C THR A 149 5.80 10.54 -11.85
N TYR A 150 4.79 11.42 -11.96
CA TYR A 150 4.19 11.77 -13.24
C TYR A 150 5.14 12.65 -14.04
N SER A 151 5.86 12.06 -14.98
CA SER A 151 6.63 12.83 -15.97
C SER A 151 5.73 13.32 -17.11
N THR A 152 4.54 12.70 -17.27
CA THR A 152 3.60 12.98 -18.36
C THR A 152 2.14 13.03 -17.90
N SER A 153 1.30 13.73 -18.67
CA SER A 153 -0.16 13.80 -18.44
C SER A 153 -0.85 12.42 -18.52
N VAL A 154 -0.32 11.50 -19.34
CA VAL A 154 -0.85 10.13 -19.47
C VAL A 154 -0.63 9.33 -18.19
N GLU A 155 0.51 9.50 -17.53
CA GLU A 155 0.80 8.83 -16.26
C GLU A 155 -0.09 9.35 -15.13
N ALA A 156 -0.34 10.67 -15.10
CA ALA A 156 -1.26 11.28 -14.15
C ALA A 156 -2.68 10.72 -14.29
N LEU A 157 -3.21 10.62 -15.52
CA LEU A 157 -4.52 10.03 -15.78
C LEU A 157 -4.59 8.55 -15.35
N ARG A 158 -3.52 7.77 -15.57
CA ARG A 158 -3.48 6.37 -15.14
C ARG A 158 -3.55 6.24 -13.63
N ALA A 159 -2.86 7.09 -12.88
CA ALA A 159 -2.91 6.99 -11.44
C ALA A 159 -4.22 7.48 -10.85
N VAL A 160 -4.85 8.52 -11.39
CA VAL A 160 -6.22 8.90 -11.00
C VAL A 160 -7.18 7.73 -11.24
N SER A 161 -7.07 7.06 -12.40
CA SER A 161 -7.85 5.86 -12.71
C SER A 161 -7.59 4.71 -11.72
N MET A 162 -6.32 4.47 -11.37
CA MET A 162 -5.93 3.43 -10.42
C MET A 162 -6.43 3.74 -9.01
N MET A 163 -6.22 4.96 -8.51
CA MET A 163 -6.72 5.42 -7.21
C MET A 163 -8.23 5.28 -7.13
N LYS A 164 -8.95 5.70 -8.18
CA LYS A 164 -10.40 5.52 -8.28
C LYS A 164 -10.80 4.05 -8.23
N SER A 165 -10.09 3.17 -8.92
CA SER A 165 -10.39 1.73 -8.94
C SER A 165 -10.20 1.10 -7.56
N MET A 166 -9.13 1.49 -6.86
CA MET A 166 -8.84 1.06 -5.49
C MET A 166 -9.91 1.56 -4.52
N TRP A 167 -10.33 2.82 -4.67
CA TRP A 167 -11.43 3.39 -3.91
C TRP A 167 -12.75 2.64 -4.13
N ASP A 168 -13.11 2.38 -5.39
CA ASP A 168 -14.36 1.70 -5.72
C ASP A 168 -14.39 0.27 -5.12
N ILE A 169 -13.24 -0.38 -4.96
CA ILE A 169 -13.13 -1.69 -4.31
C ILE A 169 -13.24 -1.60 -2.80
N LEU A 170 -12.56 -0.64 -2.20
CA LEU A 170 -12.65 -0.42 -0.76
C LEU A 170 -14.09 -0.03 -0.37
N LEU A 171 -14.76 0.74 -1.22
CA LEU A 171 -16.17 1.07 -1.11
C LEU A 171 -17.05 -0.18 -1.16
N ASP A 172 -16.84 -1.06 -2.14
CA ASP A 172 -17.57 -2.34 -2.22
C ASP A 172 -17.37 -3.17 -0.93
N ILE A 173 -16.13 -3.29 -0.46
CA ILE A 173 -15.76 -4.01 0.78
C ILE A 173 -16.48 -3.43 2.01
N VAL A 174 -16.40 -2.12 2.22
CA VAL A 174 -17.00 -1.47 3.39
C VAL A 174 -18.54 -1.49 3.33
N THR A 175 -19.11 -1.39 2.13
CA THR A 175 -20.57 -1.49 1.95
C THR A 175 -21.08 -2.89 2.29
N LEU A 176 -20.33 -3.94 1.90
CA LEU A 176 -20.69 -5.33 2.16
C LEU A 176 -20.47 -5.75 3.61
N SER A 177 -19.54 -5.11 4.32
CA SER A 177 -19.15 -5.49 5.69
C SER A 177 -19.92 -4.75 6.80
N HIS A 178 -20.86 -3.87 6.45
CA HIS A 178 -21.72 -3.12 7.38
C HIS A 178 -20.96 -2.20 8.38
N GLN A 179 -20.82 -0.91 8.04
CA GLN A 179 -20.48 0.28 8.87
C GLN A 179 -19.30 0.27 9.88
N GLU A 180 -18.96 -0.84 10.54
CA GLU A 180 -17.89 -0.94 11.56
C GLU A 180 -16.47 -0.81 10.97
N HIS A 181 -16.36 -0.78 9.64
CA HIS A 181 -15.09 -0.86 8.93
C HIS A 181 -14.64 0.44 8.25
N ARG A 182 -15.18 1.59 8.69
CA ARG A 182 -14.78 2.92 8.18
C ARG A 182 -13.32 3.27 8.46
N GLN A 183 -12.67 2.59 9.41
CA GLN A 183 -11.24 2.77 9.68
C GLN A 183 -10.38 2.47 8.43
N ALA A 184 -10.73 1.46 7.63
CA ALA A 184 -9.96 1.15 6.42
C ALA A 184 -10.05 2.28 5.38
N LEU A 185 -11.22 2.93 5.26
CA LEU A 185 -11.38 4.13 4.43
C LEU A 185 -10.58 5.31 4.97
N SER A 186 -10.64 5.57 6.27
CA SER A 186 -9.85 6.63 6.91
C SER A 186 -8.34 6.40 6.72
N ASP A 187 -7.85 5.17 6.92
CA ASP A 187 -6.46 4.79 6.69
C ASP A 187 -6.04 4.98 5.22
N PHE A 188 -6.92 4.65 4.26
CA PHE A 188 -6.70 4.86 2.82
C PHE A 188 -6.63 6.36 2.47
N VAL A 189 -7.56 7.14 3.00
CA VAL A 189 -7.62 8.60 2.82
C VAL A 189 -6.38 9.26 3.41
N ARG A 190 -5.95 8.85 4.60
CA ARG A 190 -4.78 9.41 5.29
C ARG A 190 -3.50 9.20 4.50
N VAL A 191 -3.21 7.98 4.06
CA VAL A 191 -1.97 7.71 3.33
C VAL A 191 -1.95 8.41 1.97
N THR A 192 -3.08 8.50 1.31
CA THR A 192 -3.20 9.19 0.02
C THR A 192 -3.07 10.70 0.19
N THR A 193 -3.66 11.27 1.24
CA THR A 193 -3.49 12.70 1.57
C THR A 193 -2.06 13.00 2.01
N PHE A 194 -1.45 12.15 2.84
CA PHE A 194 -0.04 12.23 3.24
C PHE A 194 0.85 12.28 2.00
N ASP A 195 0.56 11.39 1.05
CA ASP A 195 1.20 11.37 -0.24
C ASP A 195 1.00 12.72 -0.93
N ASP A 196 -0.21 13.20 -1.16
CA ASP A 196 -0.45 14.51 -1.80
C ASP A 196 0.18 15.71 -1.08
N LEU A 197 0.35 15.60 0.24
CA LEU A 197 1.14 16.53 1.05
C LEU A 197 2.66 16.46 0.81
N GLY A 198 3.13 15.62 -0.10
CA GLY A 198 4.52 15.54 -0.52
C GLY A 198 5.44 15.01 0.59
N MET A 199 4.86 14.38 1.62
CA MET A 199 5.59 13.88 2.76
C MET A 199 6.38 12.62 2.41
N SER A 200 7.49 12.40 3.11
CA SER A 200 8.40 11.28 2.87
C SER A 200 8.05 10.07 3.71
N HIS A 201 7.87 8.91 3.06
CA HIS A 201 7.61 7.66 3.77
C HIS A 201 8.84 7.21 4.56
N SER A 202 8.69 7.09 5.87
CA SER A 202 9.67 6.47 6.78
C SER A 202 9.24 5.06 7.25
N CYS A 203 8.18 4.50 6.64
CA CYS A 203 7.64 3.17 6.92
C CYS A 203 8.12 2.09 5.95
N CYS A 204 7.58 0.87 6.08
CA CYS A 204 7.96 -0.27 5.26
C CYS A 204 7.76 -0.02 3.76
N GLU A 205 8.75 -0.44 2.98
CA GLU A 205 8.68 -0.46 1.52
C GLU A 205 8.65 -1.90 1.03
N HIS A 206 7.51 -2.28 0.46
CA HIS A 206 7.36 -3.54 -0.25
C HIS A 206 7.83 -3.35 -1.70
N LYS A 207 8.96 -3.97 -2.05
CA LYS A 207 9.49 -3.91 -3.41
C LYS A 207 9.04 -5.11 -4.21
N PHE A 208 8.32 -4.85 -5.30
CA PHE A 208 7.90 -5.87 -6.25
C PHE A 208 8.60 -5.76 -7.61
N ASP A 209 9.49 -4.76 -7.76
CA ASP A 209 10.15 -4.49 -9.01
C ASP A 209 11.50 -5.21 -9.07
N HIS A 210 11.55 -6.24 -9.90
CA HIS A 210 12.74 -7.06 -10.11
C HIS A 210 13.10 -7.09 -11.58
N PHE A 211 13.68 -6.01 -12.09
CA PHE A 211 14.58 -6.07 -13.24
C PHE A 211 15.90 -6.75 -12.83
N LEU A 212 15.86 -8.05 -12.56
CA LEU A 212 17.03 -8.73 -12.01
C LEU A 212 17.74 -9.59 -13.04
N ARG A 213 18.98 -9.15 -13.32
CA ARG A 213 19.99 -9.86 -14.10
C ARG A 213 20.78 -10.89 -13.26
N SER A 214 20.50 -11.03 -11.95
CA SER A 214 21.15 -12.00 -11.06
C SER A 214 20.19 -12.58 -10.01
N ILE A 215 20.38 -13.87 -9.70
CA ILE A 215 19.69 -14.59 -8.62
C ILE A 215 20.60 -14.48 -7.38
N ASP A 216 20.28 -13.57 -6.47
CA ASP A 216 20.86 -13.51 -5.12
C ASP A 216 19.76 -13.93 -4.14
N VAL A 217 20.11 -14.43 -2.96
CA VAL A 217 19.16 -14.79 -1.89
C VAL A 217 18.20 -13.62 -1.62
N LYS A 218 18.69 -12.38 -1.64
CA LYS A 218 17.86 -11.16 -1.50
C LYS A 218 16.80 -11.00 -2.58
N THR A 219 16.98 -11.61 -3.74
CA THR A 219 16.07 -11.50 -4.87
C THR A 219 15.01 -12.58 -4.90
N ILE A 220 15.14 -13.60 -4.04
CA ILE A 220 14.16 -14.69 -3.93
C ILE A 220 13.01 -14.31 -3.00
N TYR A 221 13.25 -13.46 -1.99
CA TYR A 221 12.30 -13.21 -0.90
C TYR A 221 11.52 -11.89 -0.99
N ASP A 222 11.73 -11.05 -2.01
CA ASP A 222 11.22 -9.67 -2.12
C ASP A 222 11.18 -8.96 -0.76
N PRO A 223 12.35 -8.68 -0.16
CA PRO A 223 12.44 -8.26 1.22
C PRO A 223 11.64 -6.98 1.49
N ILE A 224 11.04 -6.90 2.69
CA ILE A 224 10.56 -5.63 3.21
C ILE A 224 11.76 -4.78 3.59
N TRP A 225 11.80 -3.57 3.04
CA TRP A 225 12.83 -2.60 3.35
C TRP A 225 12.32 -1.61 4.40
N MET A 226 13.16 -1.37 5.40
CA MET A 226 12.93 -0.37 6.43
C MET A 226 13.95 0.76 6.31
N THR A 227 13.45 1.99 6.41
CA THR A 227 14.24 3.20 6.61
C THR A 227 15.04 3.08 7.90
N ALA A 228 16.31 3.51 7.86
CA ALA A 228 17.18 3.41 9.02
C ALA A 228 16.67 4.33 10.15
N PRO A 229 16.79 3.97 11.45
CA PRO A 229 16.21 4.76 12.53
C PRO A 229 16.63 6.23 12.58
N ASN A 230 17.88 6.54 12.21
CA ASN A 230 18.36 7.93 12.13
C ASN A 230 17.73 8.70 10.97
N GLU A 231 17.53 8.05 9.82
CA GLU A 231 16.86 8.63 8.66
C GLU A 231 15.35 8.81 8.92
N VAL A 232 14.74 7.89 9.67
CA VAL A 232 13.35 8.05 10.17
C VAL A 232 13.23 9.33 11.00
N MET A 233 14.18 9.59 11.91
CA MET A 233 14.17 10.79 12.74
C MET A 233 14.32 12.07 11.91
N GLU A 234 15.28 12.09 10.98
CA GLU A 234 15.51 13.22 10.08
C GLU A 234 14.26 13.56 9.27
N ILE A 235 13.66 12.56 8.61
CA ILE A 235 12.40 12.73 7.85
C ILE A 235 11.28 13.25 8.77
N GLN A 236 11.16 12.74 9.98
CA GLN A 236 10.10 13.16 10.92
C GLN A 236 10.28 14.61 11.41
N GLU A 237 11.51 15.06 11.55
CA GLU A 237 11.84 16.45 11.90
C GLU A 237 11.53 17.39 10.73
N GLU A 238 11.92 17.03 9.51
CA GLU A 238 11.63 17.80 8.30
C GLU A 238 10.12 17.93 8.03
N ASP A 239 9.39 16.81 8.13
CA ASP A 239 7.96 16.74 7.83
C ASP A 239 7.06 17.14 9.02
N GLN A 240 7.63 17.57 10.16
CA GLN A 240 6.85 17.85 11.38
C GLN A 240 5.71 18.86 11.13
N HIS A 241 5.98 19.91 10.35
CA HIS A 241 4.99 20.93 10.02
C HIS A 241 3.89 20.40 9.09
N LEU A 242 4.24 19.53 8.13
CA LEU A 242 3.28 18.84 7.27
C LEU A 242 2.44 17.84 8.04
N ALA A 243 2.99 17.20 9.08
CA ALA A 243 2.26 16.29 9.95
C ALA A 243 1.12 17.00 10.69
N ILE A 244 1.36 18.22 11.18
CA ILE A 244 0.30 19.05 11.80
C ILE A 244 -0.80 19.36 10.78
N THR A 245 -0.42 19.75 9.56
CA THR A 245 -1.37 19.99 8.46
C THR A 245 -2.18 18.75 8.13
N LEU A 246 -1.52 17.58 8.03
CA LEU A 246 -2.19 16.30 7.77
C LEU A 246 -3.20 15.98 8.86
N ASP A 247 -2.84 16.14 10.14
CA ASP A 247 -3.74 15.82 11.25
C ASP A 247 -4.98 16.73 11.26
N GLN A 248 -4.81 18.05 11.06
CA GLN A 248 -5.94 18.98 10.92
C GLN A 248 -6.85 18.62 9.74
N PHE A 249 -6.25 18.18 8.64
CA PHE A 249 -6.98 17.76 7.45
C PHE A 249 -7.76 16.47 7.69
N MET A 250 -7.14 15.50 8.38
CA MET A 250 -7.78 14.25 8.74
C MET A 250 -8.91 14.45 9.75
N GLU A 251 -8.84 15.41 10.66
CA GLU A 251 -9.96 15.75 11.54
C GLU A 251 -11.21 16.19 10.75
N ASP A 252 -11.05 17.06 9.75
CA ASP A 252 -12.12 17.51 8.84
C ASP A 252 -12.66 16.35 7.99
N LEU A 253 -11.75 15.58 7.37
CA LEU A 253 -12.10 14.44 6.52
C LEU A 253 -12.80 13.33 7.31
N ASP A 254 -12.35 12.98 8.51
CA ASP A 254 -12.97 11.95 9.34
C ASP A 254 -14.34 12.40 9.83
N ALA A 255 -14.51 13.68 10.21
CA ALA A 255 -15.82 14.22 10.54
C ALA A 255 -16.80 14.08 9.36
N LYS A 256 -16.36 14.46 8.15
CA LYS A 256 -17.14 14.35 6.92
C LYS A 256 -17.44 12.92 6.51
N LEU A 257 -16.45 12.03 6.60
CA LEU A 257 -16.62 10.60 6.33
C LEU A 257 -17.70 10.01 7.23
N ASN A 258 -17.78 10.48 8.48
CA ASN A 258 -18.73 10.03 9.50
C ASN A 258 -20.11 10.70 9.46
N GLU A 259 -20.36 11.62 8.53
CA GLU A 259 -21.70 12.22 8.35
C GLU A 259 -22.71 11.17 7.86
N PRO A 260 -23.85 10.96 8.55
CA PRO A 260 -24.84 9.95 8.18
C PRO A 260 -25.43 10.14 6.79
N ASP A 261 -25.64 11.40 6.38
CA ASP A 261 -26.31 11.77 5.13
C ASP A 261 -25.33 11.89 3.94
N LEU A 262 -24.01 11.87 4.21
CA LEU A 262 -23.01 11.98 3.16
C LEU A 262 -22.68 10.58 2.61
N GLY A 263 -23.24 10.26 1.46
CA GLY A 263 -22.86 9.04 0.73
C GLY A 263 -21.37 9.02 0.40
N LEU A 264 -20.73 7.85 0.45
CA LEU A 264 -19.29 7.68 0.24
C LEU A 264 -18.80 8.18 -1.14
N ARG A 265 -19.68 8.17 -2.15
CA ARG A 265 -19.37 8.77 -3.47
C ARG A 265 -19.28 10.30 -3.42
N ASN A 266 -20.12 10.95 -2.62
CA ASN A 266 -20.06 12.39 -2.41
C ASN A 266 -18.86 12.75 -1.54
N PHE A 267 -18.55 11.93 -0.54
CA PHE A 267 -17.32 12.05 0.24
C PHE A 267 -16.07 12.01 -0.65
N TRP A 268 -15.97 11.07 -1.60
CA TRP A 268 -14.85 11.03 -2.55
C TRP A 268 -14.66 12.35 -3.31
N LEU A 269 -15.74 12.92 -3.86
CA LEU A 269 -15.67 14.20 -4.57
C LEU A 269 -15.23 15.35 -3.66
N TYR A 270 -15.74 15.36 -2.43
CA TYR A 270 -15.34 16.32 -1.42
C TYR A 270 -13.85 16.19 -1.08
N TRP A 271 -13.37 14.97 -0.85
CA TRP A 271 -11.96 14.71 -0.55
C TRP A 271 -11.03 15.12 -1.68
N CYS A 272 -11.32 14.72 -2.94
CA CYS A 272 -10.53 15.16 -4.09
C CYS A 272 -10.42 16.69 -4.17
N LYS A 273 -11.55 17.40 -4.01
CA LYS A 273 -11.56 18.86 -4.00
C LYS A 273 -10.68 19.45 -2.90
N ARG A 274 -10.77 18.91 -1.68
CA ARG A 274 -9.97 19.39 -0.56
C ARG A 274 -8.48 19.19 -0.84
N VAL A 275 -8.08 18.04 -1.38
CA VAL A 275 -6.69 17.77 -1.74
C VAL A 275 -6.18 18.76 -2.79
N ASP A 276 -6.97 19.06 -3.82
CA ASP A 276 -6.62 20.04 -4.85
C ASP A 276 -6.37 21.43 -4.25
N GLU A 277 -7.23 21.88 -3.32
CA GLU A 277 -7.07 23.18 -2.62
C GLU A 277 -5.73 23.27 -1.86
N VAL A 278 -5.25 22.16 -1.30
CA VAL A 278 -3.95 22.12 -0.62
C VAL A 278 -2.78 22.13 -1.61
N GLY A 279 -2.96 21.52 -2.78
CA GLY A 279 -2.00 21.60 -3.89
C GLY A 279 -1.79 23.04 -4.34
N GLU A 280 -2.87 23.79 -4.56
CA GLU A 280 -2.81 25.20 -4.96
C GLU A 280 -2.06 26.07 -3.94
N PHE A 281 -2.30 25.86 -2.64
CA PHE A 281 -1.63 26.60 -1.57
C PHE A 281 -0.10 26.38 -1.55
N LYS A 282 0.36 25.15 -1.86
CA LYS A 282 1.79 24.85 -1.93
C LYS A 282 2.47 25.51 -3.12
N GLU A 283 1.80 25.56 -4.26
CA GLU A 283 2.31 26.26 -5.45
C GLU A 283 2.49 27.75 -5.16
N GLU A 284 1.55 28.36 -4.43
CA GLU A 284 1.63 29.76 -4.01
C GLU A 284 2.82 30.02 -3.09
N ILE A 285 3.00 29.23 -2.02
CA ILE A 285 4.17 29.34 -1.11
C ILE A 285 5.47 29.14 -1.89
N GLY A 286 5.54 28.13 -2.76
CA GLY A 286 6.74 27.89 -3.56
C GLY A 286 7.11 29.08 -4.44
N CYS A 287 6.12 29.81 -4.98
CA CYS A 287 6.36 31.02 -5.75
C CYS A 287 6.85 32.19 -4.89
N GLU A 288 6.36 32.32 -3.66
CA GLU A 288 6.84 33.32 -2.69
C GLU A 288 8.26 33.02 -2.21
N ASP A 289 8.57 31.77 -1.88
CA ASP A 289 9.91 31.35 -1.46
C ASP A 289 10.93 31.53 -2.59
N ILE A 290 10.60 31.14 -3.81
CA ILE A 290 11.45 31.39 -4.99
C ILE A 290 11.67 32.89 -5.18
N ARG A 291 10.65 33.71 -4.94
CA ARG A 291 10.78 35.18 -5.03
C ARG A 291 11.69 35.71 -3.93
N ALA A 292 11.52 35.29 -2.69
CA ALA A 292 12.36 35.69 -1.56
C ALA A 292 13.83 35.27 -1.77
N ILE A 293 14.08 34.06 -2.28
CA ILE A 293 15.41 33.55 -2.62
C ILE A 293 16.06 34.42 -3.72
N ARG A 294 15.28 34.82 -4.74
CA ARG A 294 15.76 35.73 -5.79
C ARG A 294 16.03 37.13 -5.25
N GLU A 295 15.22 37.63 -4.32
CA GLU A 295 15.38 38.95 -3.70
C GLU A 295 16.65 39.06 -2.84
N ILE A 296 17.10 37.97 -2.21
CA ILE A 296 18.39 37.91 -1.50
C ILE A 296 19.60 37.68 -2.43
N GLY A 297 19.39 37.67 -3.75
CA GLY A 297 20.46 37.60 -4.75
C GLY A 297 20.93 36.18 -5.10
N VAL A 298 20.19 35.15 -4.69
CA VAL A 298 20.49 33.76 -5.08
C VAL A 298 19.78 33.47 -6.41
N ASN A 299 20.56 33.26 -7.47
CA ASN A 299 20.05 32.75 -8.73
C ASN A 299 20.02 31.21 -8.67
N LEU A 300 18.82 30.66 -8.72
CA LEU A 300 18.59 29.23 -8.94
C LEU A 300 18.72 28.98 -10.46
N GLU A 301 19.88 28.50 -10.91
CA GLU A 301 20.11 28.00 -12.28
C GLU A 301 19.54 26.59 -12.48
#